data_AF-A0A0H5Q547-F1
#
_entry.id   AF-A0A0H5Q547-F1
#
_cell.length_a   1.000
_cell.length_b   1.000
_cell.length_c   1.000
_cell.angle_alpha   90.00
_cell.angle_beta   90.00
_cell.angle_gamma   90.00
#
_symmetry.space_group_name_H-M   'P 1'
#
loop_
_entity.id
_entity.type
_entity.pdbx_description
1 polymer ?
#
loop_
_entity_poly.entity_id
_entity_poly.type
_entity_poly.pdbx_seq_one_letter_code
_entity_poly.pdbx_strand_id
1 'polypeptide(L)'
;MQFTYEIIPRPVDVGGGWLLRLLENGEEVGSGAFPPTDEFEDAEEALRGAYEDAEWEAYLWLESRPIPSEERHQRRAAVDFAIANLMLAGLKPSVTWQAHARSYIDGAIDLKPFVEGPDESTKEM
;
A
#
# COMPACT_ATOMS: atom_id res chain seq x y z
N MET A 1 8.84 -11.07 2.93
CA MET A 1 7.82 -10.73 3.93
C MET A 1 6.50 -10.68 3.21
N GLN A 2 5.51 -11.40 3.71
CA GLN A 2 4.16 -11.43 3.15
C GLN A 2 3.21 -10.75 4.14
N PHE A 3 2.44 -9.79 3.67
CA PHE A 3 1.40 -9.13 4.46
C PHE A 3 0.04 -9.53 3.90
N THR A 4 -0.84 -10.05 4.74
CA THR A 4 -2.19 -10.47 4.38
C THR A 4 -3.16 -10.08 5.48
N TYR A 5 -4.45 -10.26 5.24
CA TYR A 5 -5.46 -10.07 6.26
C TYR A 5 -6.54 -11.16 6.17
N GLU A 6 -7.28 -11.32 7.27
CA GLU A 6 -8.48 -12.16 7.34
C GLU A 6 -9.61 -11.33 7.93
N ILE A 7 -10.81 -11.42 7.35
CA ILE A 7 -12.04 -10.88 7.93
C ILE A 7 -12.93 -12.08 8.25
N ILE A 8 -13.22 -12.28 9.54
CA ILE A 8 -14.03 -13.41 10.01
C ILE A 8 -15.26 -12.92 10.78
N PRO A 9 -16.39 -13.66 10.73
CA PRO A 9 -17.58 -13.31 11.49
C PRO A 9 -17.28 -13.27 13.00
N ARG A 10 -17.78 -12.24 13.68
CA ARG A 10 -17.69 -12.10 15.13
C ARG A 10 -18.97 -12.63 15.80
N PRO A 11 -18.87 -13.37 16.92
CA PRO A 11 -20.06 -13.88 17.61
C PRO A 11 -21.03 -12.78 18.05
N VAL A 12 -22.33 -13.05 17.93
CA VAL A 12 -23.41 -12.07 18.21
C VAL A 12 -23.50 -11.68 19.69
N ASP A 13 -23.10 -12.58 20.59
CA ASP A 13 -23.08 -12.37 22.05
C ASP A 13 -22.01 -11.35 22.49
N VAL A 14 -21.04 -11.05 21.63
CA VAL A 14 -20.03 -9.98 21.82
C VAL A 14 -20.23 -8.81 20.84
N GLY A 15 -21.46 -8.61 20.38
CA GLY A 15 -21.86 -7.49 19.52
C GLY A 15 -21.84 -7.76 18.02
N GLY A 16 -21.59 -8.99 17.56
CA GLY A 16 -21.73 -9.39 16.15
C GLY A 16 -20.78 -8.66 15.18
N GLY A 17 -21.08 -8.67 13.89
CA GLY A 17 -20.24 -8.01 12.88
C GLY A 17 -18.98 -8.81 12.54
N TRP A 18 -17.84 -8.11 12.41
CA TRP A 18 -16.62 -8.68 11.86
C TRP A 18 -15.41 -8.47 12.77
N LEU A 19 -14.45 -9.39 12.66
CA LEU A 19 -13.12 -9.27 13.23
C LEU A 19 -12.12 -9.28 12.08
N LEU A 20 -11.37 -8.18 11.95
CA LEU A 20 -10.22 -8.05 11.08
C LEU A 20 -8.99 -8.57 11.83
N ARG A 21 -8.20 -9.43 11.17
CA ARG A 21 -6.88 -9.89 11.61
C ARG A 21 -5.86 -9.47 10.55
N LEU A 22 -4.82 -8.78 10.98
CA LEU A 22 -3.71 -8.31 10.15
C LEU A 22 -2.52 -9.26 10.35
N LEU A 23 -2.00 -9.81 9.27
CA LEU A 23 -1.05 -10.93 9.30
C LEU A 23 0.28 -10.56 8.65
N GLU A 24 1.38 -10.76 9.36
CA GLU A 24 2.74 -10.71 8.83
C GLU A 24 3.34 -12.11 8.82
N ASN A 25 3.61 -12.64 7.62
CA ASN A 25 4.05 -14.02 7.40
C ASN A 25 3.13 -15.06 8.06
N GLY A 26 1.83 -14.76 8.12
CA GLY A 26 0.81 -15.61 8.75
C GLY A 26 0.67 -15.44 10.26
N GLU A 27 1.51 -14.63 10.91
CA GLU A 27 1.37 -14.30 12.33
C GLU A 27 0.55 -13.02 12.52
N GLU A 28 -0.36 -13.03 13.48
CA GLU A 28 -1.20 -11.86 13.77
C GLU A 28 -0.38 -10.75 14.43
N VAL A 29 -0.36 -9.59 13.77
CA VAL A 29 0.36 -8.39 14.21
C VAL A 29 -0.57 -7.23 14.54
N GLY A 30 -1.86 -7.39 14.29
CA GLY A 30 -2.89 -6.43 14.64
C GLY A 30 -4.29 -6.98 14.41
N SER A 31 -5.28 -6.38 15.05
CA SER A 31 -6.69 -6.78 14.94
C SER A 31 -7.63 -5.59 15.09
N GLY A 32 -8.81 -5.67 14.50
CA GLY A 32 -9.87 -4.66 14.65
C GLY A 32 -11.25 -5.29 14.71
N ALA A 33 -12.13 -4.80 15.58
CA ALA A 33 -13.51 -5.26 15.70
C ALA A 33 -14.45 -4.24 15.07
N PHE A 34 -15.27 -4.70 14.11
CA PHE A 34 -16.18 -3.87 13.34
C PHE A 34 -17.62 -4.34 13.61
N PRO A 35 -18.30 -3.80 14.64
CA PRO A 35 -19.70 -4.10 14.89
C PRO A 35 -20.59 -3.57 13.76
N PRO A 36 -21.80 -4.13 13.56
CA PRO A 36 -22.80 -3.54 12.66
C PRO A 36 -23.09 -2.10 13.10
N THR A 37 -23.25 -1.19 12.15
CA THR A 37 -23.53 0.22 12.45
C THR A 37 -25.02 0.43 12.76
N ASP A 38 -25.35 1.43 13.57
CA ASP A 38 -26.74 1.81 13.81
C ASP A 38 -27.28 2.76 12.71
N GLU A 39 -26.50 2.99 11.65
CA GLU A 39 -26.84 3.92 10.56
C GLU A 39 -27.83 3.31 9.56
N PHE A 40 -27.97 1.99 9.56
CA PHE A 40 -28.87 1.25 8.69
C PHE A 40 -30.00 0.61 9.51
N GLU A 41 -31.25 0.76 9.04
CA GLU A 41 -32.40 0.08 9.64
C GLU A 41 -32.39 -1.43 9.33
N ASP A 42 -31.80 -1.82 8.20
CA ASP A 42 -31.66 -3.21 7.80
C ASP A 42 -30.37 -3.84 8.36
N ALA A 43 -30.53 -4.96 9.04
CA ALA A 43 -29.42 -5.63 9.72
C ALA A 43 -28.41 -6.25 8.75
N GLU A 44 -28.83 -6.67 7.56
CA GLU A 44 -27.91 -7.20 6.54
C GLU A 44 -27.07 -6.07 5.94
N GLU A 45 -27.68 -4.92 5.69
CA GLU A 45 -26.98 -3.73 5.22
C GLU A 45 -25.98 -3.19 6.26
N ALA A 46 -26.36 -3.19 7.54
CA ALA A 46 -25.45 -2.81 8.62
C ALA A 46 -24.25 -3.75 8.76
N LEU A 47 -24.46 -5.06 8.56
CA LEU A 47 -23.39 -6.05 8.52
C LEU A 47 -22.48 -5.85 7.30
N ARG A 48 -23.03 -5.51 6.14
CA ARG A 48 -22.26 -5.23 4.94
C ARG A 48 -21.40 -3.98 5.10
N GLY A 49 -21.95 -2.88 5.63
CA GLY A 49 -21.18 -1.65 5.89
C GLY A 49 -20.00 -1.91 6.83
N ALA A 50 -20.22 -2.67 7.91
CA ALA A 50 -19.13 -3.06 8.81
C ALA A 50 -18.06 -3.95 8.16
N TYR A 51 -18.41 -4.75 7.14
CA TYR A 51 -17.43 -5.51 6.37
C TYR A 51 -16.59 -4.59 5.48
N GLU A 52 -17.24 -3.65 4.78
CA GLU A 52 -16.57 -2.68 3.91
C GLU A 52 -15.58 -1.81 4.69
N ASP A 53 -15.94 -1.37 5.89
CA ASP A 53 -15.03 -0.65 6.80
C ASP A 53 -13.83 -1.50 7.21
N ALA A 54 -14.05 -2.77 7.54
CA ALA A 54 -12.98 -3.71 7.89
C ALA A 54 -12.03 -3.94 6.71
N GLU A 55 -12.56 -4.04 5.49
CA GLU A 55 -11.77 -4.21 4.26
C GLU A 55 -10.95 -2.95 3.93
N TRP A 56 -11.55 -1.77 4.11
CA TRP A 56 -10.88 -0.49 3.92
C TRP A 56 -9.67 -0.33 4.86
N GLU A 57 -9.86 -0.60 6.16
CA GLU A 57 -8.78 -0.57 7.16
C GLU A 57 -7.68 -1.60 6.84
N ALA A 58 -8.06 -2.77 6.31
CA ALA A 58 -7.10 -3.76 5.86
C ALA A 58 -6.25 -3.26 4.69
N TYR A 59 -6.87 -2.60 3.70
CA TYR A 59 -6.15 -2.03 2.56
C TYR A 59 -5.23 -0.88 2.97
N LEU A 60 -5.70 0.05 3.81
CA LEU A 60 -4.85 1.11 4.36
C LEU A 60 -3.62 0.54 5.08
N TRP A 61 -3.81 -0.53 5.84
CA TRP A 61 -2.70 -1.20 6.52
C TRP A 61 -1.73 -1.84 5.52
N LEU A 62 -2.22 -2.57 4.52
CA LEU A 62 -1.41 -3.18 3.47
C LEU A 62 -0.61 -2.13 2.67
N GLU A 63 -1.25 -1.03 2.29
CA GLU A 63 -0.62 0.08 1.55
C GLU A 63 0.48 0.76 2.37
N SER A 64 0.35 0.78 3.70
CA SER A 64 1.39 1.33 4.58
C SER A 64 2.63 0.43 4.72
N ARG A 65 2.59 -0.82 4.23
CA ARG A 65 3.70 -1.76 4.40
C ARG A 65 4.85 -1.42 3.44
N PRO A 66 6.10 -1.57 3.89
CA PRO A 66 7.25 -1.45 2.98
C PRO A 66 7.18 -2.55 1.93
N ILE A 67 7.56 -2.22 0.69
CA ILE A 67 7.72 -3.24 -0.35
C ILE A 67 8.76 -4.30 0.10
N PRO A 68 8.59 -5.57 -0.29
CA PRO A 68 9.54 -6.63 0.07
C PRO A 68 10.98 -6.27 -0.30
N SER A 69 11.94 -6.66 0.54
CA SER A 69 13.37 -6.35 0.32
C SER A 69 13.91 -6.81 -1.03
N GLU A 70 13.40 -7.94 -1.53
CA GLU A 70 13.73 -8.48 -2.85
C GLU A 70 13.23 -7.58 -3.97
N GLU A 71 11.96 -7.14 -3.90
CA GLU A 71 11.40 -6.20 -4.86
C GLU A 71 12.16 -4.87 -4.83
N ARG A 72 12.42 -4.32 -3.64
CA ARG A 72 13.22 -3.12 -3.47
C ARG A 72 14.62 -3.25 -4.09
N HIS A 73 15.26 -4.42 -3.93
CA HIS A 73 16.55 -4.70 -4.53
C HIS A 73 16.47 -4.71 -6.06
N GLN A 74 15.45 -5.36 -6.63
CA GLN A 74 15.21 -5.38 -8.08
C GLN A 74 14.94 -3.97 -8.63
N ARG A 75 14.09 -3.18 -7.97
CA ARG A 75 13.81 -1.78 -8.34
C ARG A 75 15.09 -0.93 -8.30
N ARG A 76 15.92 -1.08 -7.24
CA ARG A 76 17.23 -0.43 -7.13
C ARG A 76 18.16 -0.80 -8.29
N ALA A 77 18.31 -2.09 -8.58
CA ALA A 77 19.17 -2.57 -9.66
C ALA A 77 18.74 -2.02 -11.03
N ALA A 78 17.45 -1.96 -11.30
CA ALA A 78 16.92 -1.38 -12.53
C ALA A 78 17.24 0.12 -12.65
N VAL A 79 17.08 0.89 -11.58
CA VAL A 79 17.43 2.32 -11.55
C VAL A 79 18.93 2.52 -11.70
N ASP A 80 19.76 1.75 -11.00
CA ASP A 80 21.22 1.86 -11.08
C ASP A 80 21.71 1.55 -12.51
N PHE A 81 21.11 0.56 -13.18
CA PHE A 81 21.38 0.26 -14.58
C PHE A 81 20.99 1.42 -15.52
N ALA A 82 19.82 2.03 -15.31
CA ALA A 82 19.39 3.19 -16.09
C ALA A 82 20.34 4.40 -15.90
N ILE A 83 20.75 4.68 -14.66
CA ILE A 83 21.72 5.74 -14.33
C ILE A 83 23.06 5.46 -15.00
N ALA A 84 23.57 4.22 -14.93
CA ALA A 84 24.82 3.84 -15.57
C ALA A 84 24.79 4.09 -17.09
N ASN A 85 23.69 3.73 -17.76
CA ASN A 85 23.52 3.99 -19.20
C ASN A 85 23.50 5.49 -19.52
N LEU A 86 22.82 6.31 -18.71
CA LEU A 86 22.81 7.76 -18.89
C LEU A 86 24.22 8.35 -18.73
N MET A 87 24.95 7.92 -17.70
CA MET A 87 26.32 8.39 -17.45
C MET A 87 27.29 7.98 -18.56
N LEU A 88 27.16 6.77 -19.12
CA LEU A 88 27.94 6.34 -20.28
C LEU A 88 27.66 7.21 -21.53
N ALA A 89 26.44 7.74 -21.66
CA ALA A 89 26.07 8.70 -22.70
C ALA A 89 26.48 10.16 -22.36
N GLY A 90 27.19 10.40 -21.26
CA GLY A 90 27.58 11.74 -20.81
C GLY A 90 26.44 12.56 -20.20
N LEU A 91 25.30 11.93 -19.88
CA LEU A 91 24.15 12.56 -19.27
C LEU A 91 24.18 12.35 -17.75
N LYS A 92 23.81 13.39 -17.00
CA LYS A 92 23.65 13.31 -15.54
C LYS A 92 22.17 13.47 -15.17
N PRO A 93 21.58 12.53 -14.42
CA PRO A 93 20.20 12.65 -13.97
C PRO A 93 20.00 13.90 -13.10
N SER A 94 18.90 14.61 -13.31
CA SER A 94 18.50 15.77 -12.49
C SER A 94 18.16 15.34 -11.05
N VAL A 95 18.17 16.29 -10.11
CA VAL A 95 17.78 16.01 -8.72
C VAL A 95 16.29 15.63 -8.62
N THR A 96 15.43 16.24 -9.43
CA THR A 96 14.00 15.89 -9.53
C THR A 96 13.81 14.44 -9.96
N TRP A 97 14.54 14.01 -11.00
CA TRP A 97 14.50 12.62 -11.45
C TRP A 97 15.07 11.65 -10.40
N GLN A 98 16.17 12.01 -9.72
CA GLN A 98 16.74 11.16 -8.66
C GLN A 98 15.78 10.97 -7.47
N ALA A 99 15.04 12.02 -7.10
CA ALA A 99 14.00 11.92 -6.08
C ALA A 99 12.85 11.01 -6.53
N HIS A 100 12.38 11.17 -7.78
CA HIS A 100 11.35 10.32 -8.38
C HIS A 100 11.76 8.84 -8.41
N ALA A 101 12.99 8.57 -8.84
CA ALA A 101 13.56 7.23 -8.86
C ALA A 101 13.69 6.64 -7.45
N ARG A 102 13.99 7.46 -6.43
CA ARG A 102 14.00 7.01 -5.04
C ARG A 102 12.60 6.62 -4.56
N SER A 103 11.57 7.40 -4.89
CA SER A 103 10.18 7.05 -4.57
C SER A 103 9.78 5.72 -5.19
N TYR A 104 10.21 5.43 -6.43
CA TYR A 104 9.97 4.13 -7.05
C TYR A 104 10.69 3.00 -6.29
N ILE A 105 11.96 3.19 -5.94
CA ILE A 105 12.75 2.17 -5.23
C ILE A 105 12.21 1.89 -3.84
N ASP A 106 11.70 2.90 -3.15
CA ASP A 106 11.17 2.75 -1.80
C ASP A 106 9.70 2.30 -1.81
N GLY A 107 9.09 2.12 -2.98
CA GLY A 107 7.72 1.59 -3.14
C GLY A 107 6.61 2.64 -3.05
N ALA A 108 6.97 3.92 -2.92
CA ALA A 108 5.99 5.02 -2.83
C ALA A 108 5.26 5.30 -4.15
N ILE A 109 5.82 4.86 -5.28
CA ILE A 109 5.17 4.90 -6.58
C ILE A 109 5.40 3.58 -7.34
N ASP A 110 4.45 3.21 -8.20
CA ASP A 110 4.56 2.04 -9.06
C ASP A 110 5.33 2.31 -10.36
N LEU A 111 5.52 1.25 -11.16
CA LEU A 111 6.28 1.32 -12.41
C LEU A 111 5.71 2.33 -13.40
N LYS A 112 4.38 2.41 -13.54
CA LYS A 112 3.74 3.34 -14.49
C LYS A 112 4.09 4.82 -14.21
N PRO A 113 3.81 5.37 -13.01
CA PRO A 113 4.20 6.75 -12.69
C PRO A 113 5.71 6.95 -12.69
N PHE A 114 6.51 5.91 -12.40
CA PHE A 114 7.97 6.00 -12.54
C PHE A 114 8.40 6.24 -14.00
N VAL A 115 7.83 5.49 -14.95
CA VAL A 115 8.15 5.58 -16.39
C VAL A 115 7.65 6.89 -17.01
N GLU A 116 6.52 7.42 -16.56
CA GLU A 116 5.99 8.72 -16.99
C GLU A 116 6.90 9.89 -16.56
N GLY A 117 7.75 9.68 -15.55
CA GLY A 117 8.70 10.66 -15.05
C GLY A 117 8.12 11.62 -14.02
N PRO A 118 8.96 12.47 -13.39
CA PRO A 118 8.48 13.48 -12.46
C PRO A 118 7.65 14.55 -13.19
N ASP A 119 6.57 15.01 -12.55
CA ASP A 119 5.86 16.20 -13.02
C ASP A 119 6.74 17.43 -12.82
N GLU A 120 7.28 17.98 -13.91
CA GLU A 120 8.13 19.17 -13.89
C GLU A 120 7.35 20.48 -14.15
N SER A 121 6.02 20.44 -14.22
CA SER A 121 5.18 21.59 -14.56
C SER A 121 5.13 22.71 -13.50
N THR A 122 5.77 22.53 -12.33
CA THR A 122 5.77 23.51 -11.22
C THR A 122 6.97 24.46 -11.19
N LYS A 123 7.77 24.56 -12.26
CA LYS A 123 9.01 25.38 -12.26
C LYS A 123 8.89 26.85 -12.69
N GLU A 124 7.69 27.41 -12.86
CA GLU A 124 7.53 28.85 -13.09
C GLU A 124 6.46 29.48 -12.18
N MET A 125 6.88 29.91 -10.98
CA MET A 125 6.27 30.99 -10.21
C MET A 125 7.35 31.77 -9.44
#